data_AF-A0A916FX21-F1
#
_entry.id   AF-A0A916FX21-F1
#
_cell.length_a   1.000
_cell.length_b   1.000
_cell.length_c   1.000
_cell.angle_alpha   90.00
_cell.angle_beta   90.00
_cell.angle_gamma   90.00
#
_symmetry.space_group_name_H-M   'P 1'
#
loop_
_entity.id
_entity.type
_entity.pdbx_description
1 polymer ?
#
loop_
_entity_poly.entity_id
_entity_poly.type
_entity_poly.pdbx_seq_one_letter_code
_entity_poly.pdbx_strand_id
1 'polypeptide(L)'
;MKKSILLFVCTAILLVSLSGCAGSTEESIPFKDYAHTPTLLGKPDAQLLSQFDRYAKGLYQTDSLHNRVKPPFPTRNREVLMELLVPALEPNLNKLRLLPHDELISEIAAFNHRVYRALWGSDFYRWGGDIFDLDDPQPEGIGAEKMFGLDCSGFTTAPYEIAVHRGLLKAEQAVFASQGYRLFCERTGFVDGGALDGGSNRYRLDTRELDQLGRKLFRIEKGSQPTEAQIKMLRGGDIVGRNGHFGIIIVLEGEPYFIESGGWVCHRVDGLPVHARNALEIFARNGYLTIRRCLEMND
;
A
#
# COMPACT_ATOMS: atom_id res chain seq x y z
N MET A 1 -50.73 45.45 -16.87
CA MET A 1 -50.62 44.07 -16.33
C MET A 1 -49.95 43.04 -17.24
N LYS A 2 -49.68 43.30 -18.53
CA LYS A 2 -49.07 42.29 -19.43
C LYS A 2 -47.53 42.17 -19.36
N LYS A 3 -46.81 43.20 -18.89
CA LYS A 3 -45.33 43.18 -18.81
C LYS A 3 -44.78 42.35 -17.63
N SER A 4 -45.54 42.22 -16.54
CA SER A 4 -45.10 41.49 -15.33
C SER A 4 -45.16 39.97 -15.47
N ILE A 5 -46.04 39.44 -16.34
CA ILE A 5 -46.18 38.01 -16.59
C ILE A 5 -45.03 37.49 -17.46
N LEU A 6 -44.58 38.28 -18.44
CA LEU A 6 -43.47 37.90 -19.33
C LEU A 6 -42.14 37.81 -18.57
N LEU A 7 -41.90 38.69 -17.60
CA LEU A 7 -40.70 38.66 -16.76
C LEU A 7 -40.67 37.43 -15.84
N PHE A 8 -41.84 36.99 -15.34
CA PHE A 8 -41.94 35.80 -14.49
C PHE A 8 -41.70 34.50 -15.28
N VAL A 9 -42.21 34.42 -16.52
CA VAL A 9 -42.01 33.25 -17.39
C VAL A 9 -40.54 33.14 -17.84
N CYS A 10 -39.88 34.25 -18.18
CA CYS A 10 -38.45 34.23 -18.54
C CYS A 10 -37.54 33.86 -17.35
N THR A 11 -37.89 34.28 -16.13
CA THR A 11 -37.11 33.94 -14.92
C THR A 11 -37.31 32.48 -14.50
N ALA A 12 -38.53 31.93 -14.66
CA ALA A 12 -38.80 30.53 -14.40
C ALA A 12 -38.11 29.58 -15.40
N ILE A 13 -38.00 29.97 -16.68
CA ILE A 13 -37.25 29.20 -17.69
C ILE A 13 -35.75 29.24 -17.40
N LEU A 14 -35.20 30.38 -16.95
CA LEU A 14 -33.79 30.48 -16.53
C LEU A 14 -33.46 29.65 -15.28
N LEU A 15 -34.41 29.53 -14.34
CA LEU A 15 -34.23 28.71 -13.14
C LEU A 15 -34.35 27.21 -13.44
N VAL A 16 -35.19 26.81 -14.40
CA VAL A 16 -35.29 25.40 -14.83
C VAL A 16 -34.09 25.00 -15.71
N SER A 17 -33.49 25.92 -16.48
CA SER A 17 -32.27 25.63 -17.24
C SER A 17 -30.98 25.64 -16.40
N LEU A 18 -31.00 26.21 -15.18
CA LEU A 18 -29.91 26.10 -14.20
C LEU A 18 -30.07 24.94 -13.21
N SER A 19 -31.21 24.24 -13.24
CA SER A 19 -31.50 23.07 -12.38
C SER A 19 -31.26 21.74 -13.10
N GLY A 20 -30.97 21.76 -14.40
CA GLY A 20 -30.62 20.59 -15.20
C GLY A 20 -29.12 20.56 -15.47
N CYS A 21 -28.43 19.51 -15.02
CA CYS A 21 -26.98 19.24 -15.14
C CYS A 21 -26.10 19.66 -13.95
N ALA A 22 -26.50 19.31 -12.73
CA ALA A 22 -25.55 18.92 -11.69
C ALA A 22 -25.86 17.50 -11.19
N GLY A 23 -26.19 16.61 -12.12
CA GLY A 23 -25.89 15.20 -11.90
C GLY A 23 -24.40 15.07 -12.15
N SER A 24 -23.57 15.18 -11.11
CA SER A 24 -22.25 14.58 -11.17
C SER A 24 -22.50 13.10 -11.39
N THR A 25 -22.50 12.64 -12.64
CA THR A 25 -22.15 11.27 -12.94
C THR A 25 -20.75 11.13 -12.36
N GLU A 26 -20.66 10.64 -11.12
CA GLU A 26 -19.39 10.25 -10.55
C GLU A 26 -18.82 9.23 -11.52
N GLU A 27 -17.82 9.62 -12.29
CA GLU A 27 -17.08 8.71 -13.14
C GLU A 27 -16.61 7.56 -12.25
N SER A 28 -17.10 6.36 -12.56
CA SER A 28 -16.71 5.15 -11.86
C SER A 28 -15.20 4.98 -12.00
N ILE A 29 -14.48 4.96 -10.88
CA ILE A 29 -13.02 4.75 -10.90
C ILE A 29 -12.74 3.35 -11.43
N PRO A 30 -11.99 3.17 -12.54
CA PRO A 30 -11.65 1.86 -13.06
C PRO A 30 -10.80 1.06 -12.06
N PHE A 31 -11.34 -0.03 -11.54
CA PHE A 31 -10.68 -0.94 -10.61
C PHE A 31 -10.70 -2.39 -11.11
N LYS A 32 -9.84 -3.24 -10.54
CA LYS A 32 -9.78 -4.67 -10.82
C LYS A 32 -10.23 -5.48 -9.61
N ASP A 33 -11.15 -6.42 -9.82
CA ASP A 33 -11.50 -7.40 -8.80
C ASP A 33 -10.57 -8.62 -8.86
N TYR A 34 -9.95 -8.94 -7.74
CA TYR A 34 -9.14 -10.14 -7.60
C TYR A 34 -9.91 -11.44 -7.79
N ALA A 35 -11.23 -11.46 -7.57
CA ALA A 35 -12.05 -12.66 -7.73
C ALA A 35 -11.92 -13.31 -9.11
N HIS A 36 -11.61 -12.50 -10.13
CA HIS A 36 -11.54 -12.88 -11.54
C HIS A 36 -10.16 -12.67 -12.18
N THR A 37 -9.14 -12.32 -11.38
CA THR A 37 -7.80 -12.01 -11.92
C THR A 37 -6.85 -13.19 -11.70
N PRO A 38 -6.48 -13.95 -12.74
CA PRO A 38 -5.57 -15.08 -12.60
C PRO A 38 -4.18 -14.59 -12.20
N THR A 39 -3.60 -15.21 -11.17
CA THR A 39 -2.22 -14.98 -10.72
C THR A 39 -1.59 -16.31 -10.34
N LEU A 40 -0.27 -16.39 -10.32
CA LEU A 40 0.45 -17.63 -10.02
C LEU A 40 0.12 -18.20 -8.64
N LEU A 41 0.03 -17.33 -7.63
CA LEU A 41 -0.26 -17.71 -6.23
C LEU A 41 -1.76 -17.86 -5.95
N GLY A 42 -2.63 -17.52 -6.90
CA GLY A 42 -4.06 -17.78 -6.82
C GLY A 42 -4.77 -17.09 -5.65
N LYS A 43 -5.73 -17.80 -5.04
CA LYS A 43 -6.53 -17.33 -3.90
C LYS A 43 -5.94 -17.86 -2.59
N PRO A 44 -6.00 -17.09 -1.49
CA PRO A 44 -5.59 -17.57 -0.19
C PRO A 44 -6.44 -18.76 0.28
N ASP A 45 -5.82 -19.67 1.03
CA ASP A 45 -6.48 -20.86 1.56
C ASP A 45 -7.54 -20.48 2.62
N ALA A 46 -8.81 -20.75 2.33
CA ALA A 46 -9.93 -20.40 3.21
C ALA A 46 -9.88 -21.10 4.58
N GLN A 47 -9.34 -22.32 4.65
CA GLN A 47 -9.22 -23.06 5.89
C GLN A 47 -8.15 -22.43 6.78
N LEU A 48 -6.98 -22.09 6.23
CA LEU A 48 -5.94 -21.41 7.00
C LEU A 48 -6.38 -20.01 7.43
N LEU A 49 -7.07 -19.26 6.55
CA LEU A 49 -7.65 -17.96 6.89
C LEU A 49 -8.60 -18.04 8.11
N SER A 50 -9.36 -19.13 8.25
CA SER A 50 -10.31 -19.31 9.35
C SER A 50 -9.66 -19.50 10.73
N GLN A 51 -8.35 -19.72 10.79
CA GLN A 51 -7.60 -19.88 12.04
C GLN A 51 -7.28 -18.53 12.71
N PHE A 52 -7.35 -17.43 11.95
CA PHE A 52 -7.05 -16.10 12.43
C PHE A 52 -8.31 -15.40 12.94
N ASP A 53 -8.24 -14.88 14.16
CA ASP A 53 -9.30 -14.02 14.70
C ASP A 53 -9.20 -12.61 14.09
N ARG A 54 -10.14 -12.30 13.20
CA ARG A 54 -10.26 -10.97 12.57
C ARG A 54 -10.48 -9.82 13.56
N TYR A 55 -10.88 -10.12 14.80
CA TYR A 55 -11.13 -9.14 15.85
C TYR A 55 -10.05 -9.16 16.94
N ALA A 56 -8.94 -9.87 16.73
CA ALA A 56 -7.86 -9.94 17.69
C ALA A 56 -7.32 -8.54 18.03
N LYS A 57 -7.43 -8.17 19.31
CA LYS A 57 -6.93 -6.90 19.83
C LYS A 57 -5.61 -7.08 20.57
N GLY A 58 -4.66 -6.20 20.32
CA GLY A 58 -3.52 -5.95 21.20
C GLY A 58 -3.99 -5.34 22.52
N LEU A 59 -3.40 -5.78 23.63
CA LEU A 59 -3.76 -5.32 24.97
C LEU A 59 -2.72 -4.33 25.49
N TYR A 60 -3.16 -3.12 25.85
CA TYR A 60 -2.39 -2.21 26.69
C TYR A 60 -2.36 -2.79 28.10
N GLN A 61 -1.17 -2.96 28.66
CA GLN A 61 -1.01 -3.44 30.03
C GLN A 61 -0.79 -2.26 30.97
N THR A 62 -1.64 -2.12 31.98
CA THR A 62 -1.41 -1.15 33.05
C THR A 62 -0.45 -1.74 34.07
N ASP A 63 0.69 -1.07 34.28
CA ASP A 63 1.56 -1.35 35.41
C ASP A 63 0.91 -0.78 36.68
N SER A 64 0.29 -1.65 37.47
CA SER A 64 -0.46 -1.29 38.69
C SER A 64 0.43 -0.72 39.80
N LEU A 65 1.75 -0.95 39.78
CA LEU A 65 2.70 -0.44 40.78
C LEU A 65 3.12 1.01 40.50
N HIS A 66 3.11 1.42 39.24
CA HIS A 66 3.58 2.76 38.83
C HIS A 66 2.51 3.59 38.13
N ASN A 67 1.29 3.06 37.99
CA ASN A 67 0.18 3.65 37.24
C ASN A 67 0.61 4.10 35.83
N ARG A 68 1.48 3.31 35.19
CA ARG A 68 1.98 3.56 33.83
C ARG A 68 1.30 2.61 32.86
N VAL A 69 0.71 3.14 31.80
CA VAL A 69 0.22 2.34 30.68
C VAL A 69 1.41 1.93 29.84
N LYS A 70 1.66 0.62 29.74
CA LYS A 70 2.66 0.10 28.81
C LYS A 70 2.05 0.06 27.41
N PRO A 71 2.79 0.50 26.38
CA PRO A 71 2.35 0.32 25.01
C PRO A 71 2.12 -1.18 24.72
N PRO A 72 1.22 -1.53 23.78
CA PRO A 72 1.03 -2.89 23.30
C PRO A 72 2.34 -3.49 22.81
N PHE A 73 2.34 -4.82 22.69
CA PHE A 73 3.41 -5.53 22.00
C PHE A 73 3.46 -5.12 20.50
N PRO A 74 4.57 -5.41 19.79
CA PRO A 74 4.66 -5.24 18.34
C PRO A 74 3.51 -5.96 17.60
N THR A 75 3.41 -5.77 16.29
CA THR A 75 2.48 -6.61 15.50
C THR A 75 2.74 -8.11 15.68
N ARG A 76 1.77 -8.93 15.25
CA ARG A 76 1.95 -10.38 15.06
C ARG A 76 1.85 -10.76 13.57
N ASN A 77 2.19 -9.83 12.67
CA ASN A 77 2.14 -10.08 11.23
C ASN A 77 3.10 -11.17 10.79
N ARG A 78 4.16 -11.45 11.56
CA ARG A 78 5.03 -12.59 11.26
C ARG A 78 4.28 -13.92 11.30
N GLU A 79 3.19 -14.04 12.05
CA GLU A 79 2.34 -15.24 12.03
C GLU A 79 1.62 -15.38 10.70
N VAL A 80 1.08 -14.29 10.17
CA VAL A 80 0.48 -14.23 8.82
C VAL A 80 1.51 -14.64 7.77
N LEU A 81 2.73 -14.13 7.89
CA LEU A 81 3.82 -14.52 7.00
C LEU A 81 4.08 -16.03 7.06
N MET A 82 4.32 -16.58 8.24
CA MET A 82 4.80 -17.95 8.41
C MET A 82 3.71 -19.01 8.23
N GLU A 83 2.46 -18.68 8.54
CA GLU A 83 1.34 -19.64 8.54
C GLU A 83 0.45 -19.53 7.30
N LEU A 84 0.45 -18.38 6.60
CA LEU A 84 -0.35 -18.18 5.38
C LEU A 84 0.49 -17.92 4.14
N LEU A 85 1.35 -16.91 4.18
CA LEU A 85 2.07 -16.49 2.98
C LEU A 85 3.12 -17.53 2.57
N VAL A 86 4.04 -17.88 3.47
CA VAL A 86 5.12 -18.83 3.17
C VAL A 86 4.57 -20.18 2.70
N PRO A 87 3.58 -20.82 3.36
CA PRO A 87 3.02 -22.08 2.89
C PRO A 87 2.39 -21.99 1.49
N ALA A 88 1.79 -20.86 1.13
CA ALA A 88 1.25 -20.64 -0.22
C ALA A 88 2.34 -20.41 -1.28
N LEU A 89 3.47 -19.81 -0.89
CA LEU A 89 4.61 -19.58 -1.77
C LEU A 89 5.41 -20.86 -2.05
N GLU A 90 5.57 -21.75 -1.05
CA GLU A 90 6.44 -22.95 -1.11
C GLU A 90 6.21 -23.82 -2.36
N PRO A 91 4.97 -24.23 -2.71
CA PRO A 91 4.71 -25.03 -3.91
C PRO A 91 5.07 -24.33 -5.22
N ASN A 92 5.19 -23.01 -5.20
CA ASN A 92 5.39 -22.17 -6.38
C ASN A 92 6.80 -21.55 -6.46
N LEU A 93 7.70 -21.80 -5.50
CA LEU A 93 9.02 -21.15 -5.45
C LEU A 93 9.83 -21.33 -6.74
N ASN A 94 9.80 -22.52 -7.34
CA ASN A 94 10.51 -22.77 -8.60
C ASN A 94 9.96 -21.92 -9.75
N LYS A 95 8.64 -21.70 -9.81
CA LYS A 95 8.02 -20.85 -10.82
C LYS A 95 8.30 -19.36 -10.53
N LEU A 96 8.20 -18.96 -9.27
CA LEU A 96 8.50 -17.59 -8.83
C LEU A 96 9.94 -17.19 -9.15
N ARG A 97 10.92 -18.09 -8.99
CA ARG A 97 12.33 -17.85 -9.35
C ARG A 97 12.57 -17.59 -10.84
N LEU A 98 11.66 -18.04 -11.71
CA LEU A 98 11.77 -17.85 -13.15
C LEU A 98 11.14 -16.53 -13.62
N LEU A 99 10.40 -15.85 -12.76
CA LEU A 99 9.81 -14.56 -13.09
C LEU A 99 10.89 -13.46 -13.11
N PRO A 100 10.77 -12.49 -14.02
CA PRO A 100 11.45 -11.21 -13.88
C PRO A 100 11.19 -10.60 -12.49
N HIS A 101 12.17 -9.88 -11.93
CA HIS A 101 12.08 -9.40 -10.55
C HIS A 101 10.87 -8.49 -10.29
N ASP A 102 10.48 -7.67 -11.27
CA ASP A 102 9.30 -6.81 -11.20
C ASP A 102 7.99 -7.61 -11.23
N GLU A 103 7.91 -8.65 -12.07
CA GLU A 103 6.78 -9.59 -12.07
C GLU A 103 6.69 -10.39 -10.77
N LEU A 104 7.83 -10.84 -10.22
CA LEU A 104 7.92 -11.52 -8.93
C LEU A 104 7.36 -10.66 -7.80
N ILE A 105 7.83 -9.41 -7.69
CA ILE A 105 7.36 -8.48 -6.65
C ILE A 105 5.88 -8.15 -6.86
N SER A 106 5.44 -7.96 -8.11
CA SER A 106 4.03 -7.75 -8.44
C SER A 106 3.14 -8.89 -7.97
N GLU A 107 3.55 -10.14 -8.24
CA GLU A 107 2.82 -11.35 -7.86
C GLU A 107 2.71 -11.48 -6.33
N ILE A 108 3.82 -11.29 -5.61
CA ILE A 108 3.83 -11.35 -4.14
C ILE A 108 2.99 -10.20 -3.56
N ALA A 109 3.09 -8.98 -4.10
CA ALA A 109 2.34 -7.82 -3.62
C ALA A 109 0.83 -8.03 -3.78
N ALA A 110 0.40 -8.52 -4.96
CA ALA A 110 -1.00 -8.84 -5.23
C ALA A 110 -1.52 -9.94 -4.30
N PHE A 111 -0.74 -11.01 -4.09
CA PHE A 111 -1.13 -12.09 -3.19
C PHE A 111 -1.21 -11.65 -1.73
N ASN A 112 -0.19 -10.92 -1.24
CA ASN A 112 -0.17 -10.36 0.12
C ASN A 112 -1.39 -9.46 0.36
N HIS A 113 -1.69 -8.57 -0.58
CA HIS A 113 -2.86 -7.70 -0.51
C HIS A 113 -4.18 -8.48 -0.48
N ARG A 114 -4.32 -9.57 -1.25
CA ARG A 114 -5.50 -10.45 -1.18
C ARG A 114 -5.66 -11.12 0.17
N VAL A 115 -4.57 -11.61 0.76
CA VAL A 115 -4.58 -12.29 2.07
C VAL A 115 -5.06 -11.34 3.16
N TYR A 116 -4.43 -10.16 3.26
CA TYR A 116 -4.80 -9.16 4.27
C TYR A 116 -6.25 -8.69 4.11
N ARG A 117 -6.71 -8.49 2.86
CA ARG A 117 -8.12 -8.16 2.59
C ARG A 117 -9.09 -9.26 2.96
N ALA A 118 -8.74 -10.52 2.71
CA ALA A 118 -9.60 -11.65 3.06
C ALA A 118 -9.76 -11.79 4.58
N LEU A 119 -8.72 -11.45 5.36
CA LEU A 119 -8.74 -11.50 6.82
C LEU A 119 -9.47 -10.31 7.45
N TRP A 120 -9.15 -9.09 7.01
CA TRP A 120 -9.53 -7.86 7.72
C TRP A 120 -10.33 -6.84 6.89
N GLY A 121 -10.64 -7.17 5.63
CA GLY A 121 -11.47 -6.33 4.77
C GLY A 121 -10.69 -5.23 4.05
N SER A 122 -11.42 -4.20 3.61
CA SER A 122 -10.90 -3.14 2.74
C SER A 122 -9.89 -2.20 3.39
N ASP A 123 -9.95 -2.07 4.72
CA ASP A 123 -9.05 -1.24 5.52
C ASP A 123 -8.30 -2.13 6.54
N PHE A 124 -7.33 -2.89 6.03
CA PHE A 124 -6.43 -3.70 6.85
C PHE A 124 -5.26 -2.88 7.42
N TYR A 125 -5.33 -1.55 7.31
CA TYR A 125 -4.32 -0.66 7.83
C TYR A 125 -4.18 -0.78 9.35
N ARG A 126 -2.93 -0.85 9.80
CA ARG A 126 -2.54 -0.71 11.19
C ARG A 126 -1.24 0.08 11.25
N TRP A 127 -1.23 1.17 12.00
CA TRP A 127 -0.04 1.98 12.21
C TRP A 127 1.14 1.14 12.74
N GLY A 128 2.34 1.37 12.20
CA GLY A 128 3.56 0.66 12.57
C GLY A 128 3.70 -0.75 12.02
N GLY A 129 2.61 -1.37 11.53
CA GLY A 129 2.68 -2.78 11.15
C GLY A 129 3.61 -3.05 9.97
N ASP A 130 4.63 -3.88 10.15
CA ASP A 130 5.40 -4.51 9.07
C ASP A 130 5.27 -6.03 9.14
N ILE A 131 5.74 -6.74 8.10
CA ILE A 131 5.54 -8.17 7.96
C ILE A 131 6.40 -9.03 8.90
N PHE A 132 7.44 -8.46 9.50
CA PHE A 132 8.39 -9.13 10.40
C PHE A 132 8.31 -8.66 11.85
N ASP A 133 7.38 -7.75 12.17
CA ASP A 133 7.21 -7.16 13.51
C ASP A 133 8.51 -6.44 13.98
N LEU A 134 9.19 -5.78 13.05
CA LEU A 134 10.41 -4.99 13.25
C LEU A 134 10.11 -3.57 13.77
N ASP A 135 8.84 -3.18 13.85
CA ASP A 135 8.39 -1.92 14.42
C ASP A 135 8.47 -1.85 15.95
N ASP A 136 8.68 -0.65 16.47
CA ASP A 136 8.52 -0.42 17.91
C ASP A 136 7.06 -0.58 18.35
N PRO A 137 6.81 -1.05 19.58
CA PRO A 137 5.53 -0.92 20.28
C PRO A 137 4.86 0.45 20.04
N GLN A 138 3.65 0.43 19.51
CA GLN A 138 2.93 1.67 19.20
C GLN A 138 2.33 2.31 20.46
N PRO A 139 2.38 3.65 20.61
CA PRO A 139 1.66 4.35 21.67
C PRO A 139 0.14 4.23 21.49
N GLU A 140 -0.64 4.64 22.50
CA GLU A 140 -2.11 4.66 22.42
C GLU A 140 -2.60 5.57 21.29
N GLY A 141 -3.53 5.07 20.45
CA GLY A 141 -4.00 5.79 19.28
C GLY A 141 -4.93 4.95 18.39
N ILE A 142 -5.33 5.52 17.25
CA ILE A 142 -6.24 4.86 16.30
C ILE A 142 -5.59 3.61 15.72
N GLY A 143 -6.24 2.46 15.90
CA GLY A 143 -5.80 1.18 15.34
C GLY A 143 -4.61 0.56 16.06
N ALA A 144 -4.11 1.19 17.13
CA ALA A 144 -3.00 0.66 17.93
C ALA A 144 -3.43 -0.55 18.78
N GLU A 145 -4.75 -0.74 18.96
CA GLU A 145 -5.35 -1.93 19.53
C GLU A 145 -5.45 -3.10 18.54
N LYS A 146 -5.15 -2.96 17.25
CA LYS A 146 -5.19 -4.09 16.30
C LYS A 146 -3.95 -4.97 16.51
N MET A 147 -4.13 -6.29 16.57
CA MET A 147 -3.00 -7.24 16.71
C MET A 147 -2.26 -7.48 15.38
N PHE A 148 -2.99 -7.36 14.28
CA PHE A 148 -2.52 -7.59 12.91
C PHE A 148 -2.86 -6.40 12.02
N GLY A 149 -2.22 -6.35 10.85
CA GLY A 149 -2.40 -5.30 9.87
C GLY A 149 -1.06 -4.64 9.56
N LEU A 150 -0.95 -4.06 8.36
CA LEU A 150 0.26 -3.41 7.89
C LEU A 150 -0.02 -1.91 7.76
N ASP A 151 0.93 -1.06 8.10
CA ASP A 151 0.82 0.35 7.72
C ASP A 151 1.19 0.51 6.24
N CYS A 152 1.23 1.75 5.75
CA CYS A 152 1.48 2.01 4.34
C CYS A 152 2.90 1.62 3.93
N SER A 153 3.92 1.92 4.76
CA SER A 153 5.31 1.57 4.49
C SER A 153 5.57 0.08 4.65
N GLY A 154 5.05 -0.55 5.70
CA GLY A 154 5.14 -1.99 5.94
C GLY A 154 4.45 -2.81 4.85
N PHE A 155 3.29 -2.38 4.35
CA PHE A 155 2.65 -3.04 3.20
C PHE A 155 3.44 -2.85 1.91
N THR A 156 3.91 -1.62 1.64
CA THR A 156 4.68 -1.31 0.43
C THR A 156 5.98 -2.13 0.36
N THR A 157 6.59 -2.42 1.50
CA THR A 157 7.87 -3.15 1.61
C THR A 157 7.70 -4.66 1.77
N ALA A 158 6.57 -5.13 2.31
CA ALA A 158 6.27 -6.55 2.51
C ALA A 158 6.63 -7.47 1.33
N PRO A 159 6.31 -7.18 0.05
CA PRO A 159 6.68 -8.09 -1.03
C PRO A 159 8.20 -8.22 -1.21
N TYR A 160 8.96 -7.17 -0.95
CA TYR A 160 10.43 -7.19 -0.97
C TYR A 160 10.99 -7.99 0.21
N GLU A 161 10.44 -7.77 1.40
CA GLU A 161 10.75 -8.52 2.62
C GLU A 161 10.56 -10.03 2.41
N ILE A 162 9.40 -10.42 1.86
CA ILE A 162 9.06 -11.82 1.56
C ILE A 162 10.03 -12.38 0.51
N ALA A 163 10.30 -11.65 -0.57
CA ALA A 163 11.18 -12.12 -1.63
C ALA A 163 12.62 -12.35 -1.16
N VAL A 164 13.16 -11.45 -0.32
CA VAL A 164 14.49 -11.62 0.28
C VAL A 164 14.50 -12.77 1.27
N HIS A 165 13.51 -12.84 2.16
CA HIS A 165 13.39 -13.90 3.16
C HIS A 165 13.30 -15.30 2.56
N ARG A 166 12.64 -15.43 1.40
CA ARG A 166 12.52 -16.70 0.67
C ARG A 166 13.66 -16.98 -0.31
N GLY A 167 14.69 -16.12 -0.34
CA GLY A 167 15.83 -16.26 -1.23
C GLY A 167 15.45 -16.18 -2.71
N LEU A 168 14.37 -15.47 -3.02
CA LEU A 168 13.94 -15.17 -4.40
C LEU A 168 14.66 -13.92 -4.94
N LEU A 169 15.04 -13.00 -4.06
CA LEU A 169 15.93 -11.88 -4.34
C LEU A 169 17.12 -11.89 -3.38
N LYS A 170 18.27 -11.37 -3.84
CA LYS A 170 19.38 -11.05 -2.94
C LYS A 170 19.09 -9.73 -2.23
N ALA A 171 19.49 -9.60 -0.98
CA ALA A 171 19.26 -8.39 -0.19
C ALA A 171 19.86 -7.14 -0.85
N GLU A 172 21.01 -7.27 -1.51
CA GLU A 172 21.69 -6.17 -2.20
C GLU A 172 20.87 -5.58 -3.36
N GLN A 173 19.92 -6.34 -3.92
CA GLN A 173 19.08 -5.92 -5.03
C GLN A 173 17.79 -5.23 -4.55
N ALA A 174 17.47 -5.33 -3.26
CA ALA A 174 16.19 -4.93 -2.71
C ALA A 174 16.37 -3.96 -1.53
N VAL A 175 16.78 -2.72 -1.82
CA VAL A 175 16.91 -1.68 -0.77
C VAL A 175 15.58 -1.38 -0.06
N PHE A 176 14.44 -1.79 -0.64
CA PHE A 176 13.12 -1.72 -0.02
C PHE A 176 12.79 -2.86 0.95
N ALA A 177 13.71 -3.83 1.16
CA ALA A 177 13.63 -4.79 2.25
C ALA A 177 14.61 -4.39 3.36
N SER A 178 14.28 -4.71 4.61
CA SER A 178 15.05 -4.38 5.81
C SER A 178 16.51 -4.82 5.73
N GLN A 179 16.75 -6.04 5.25
CA GLN A 179 18.12 -6.54 5.06
C GLN A 179 18.87 -5.76 3.96
N GLY A 180 18.19 -5.38 2.88
CA GLY A 180 18.79 -4.57 1.83
C GLY A 180 19.05 -3.12 2.26
N TYR A 181 18.13 -2.54 3.03
CA TYR A 181 18.29 -1.22 3.63
C TYR A 181 19.45 -1.19 4.64
N ARG A 182 19.56 -2.21 5.50
CA ARG A 182 20.73 -2.38 6.39
C ARG A 182 22.03 -2.32 5.62
N LEU A 183 22.16 -3.12 4.56
CA LEU A 183 23.37 -3.15 3.73
C LEU A 183 23.63 -1.79 3.06
N PHE A 184 22.57 -1.08 2.64
CA PHE A 184 22.70 0.27 2.09
C PHE A 184 23.22 1.27 3.13
N CYS A 185 22.67 1.28 4.35
CA CYS A 185 23.14 2.12 5.45
C CYS A 185 24.61 1.85 5.78
N GLU A 186 24.97 0.58 5.93
CA GLU A 186 26.35 0.16 6.22
C GLU A 186 27.35 0.60 5.14
N ARG A 187 26.94 0.59 3.86
CA ARG A 187 27.81 0.96 2.72
C ARG A 187 27.92 2.46 2.49
N THR A 188 26.86 3.22 2.75
CA THR A 188 26.76 4.64 2.36
C THR A 188 26.87 5.60 3.53
N GLY A 189 26.74 5.12 4.76
CA GLY A 189 26.61 5.96 5.96
C GLY A 189 25.22 6.61 6.08
N PHE A 190 24.23 6.18 5.29
CA PHE A 190 22.84 6.60 5.48
C PHE A 190 22.36 6.18 6.88
N VAL A 191 21.70 7.10 7.57
CA VAL A 191 21.27 6.88 8.97
C VAL A 191 19.88 6.25 8.99
N ASP A 192 19.77 5.10 9.65
CA ASP A 192 18.47 4.58 10.06
C ASP A 192 17.93 5.42 11.20
N GLY A 193 16.95 6.28 10.89
CA GLY A 193 16.31 7.17 11.85
C GLY A 193 14.79 6.99 11.94
N GLY A 194 14.24 5.95 11.31
CA GLY A 194 12.81 5.82 11.05
C GLY A 194 11.94 5.53 12.29
N ALA A 195 12.54 5.41 13.48
CA ALA A 195 11.80 5.16 14.71
C ALA A 195 11.04 6.42 15.16
N LEU A 196 10.00 6.21 15.99
CA LEU A 196 9.14 7.29 16.48
C LEU A 196 9.90 8.34 17.33
N ASP A 197 10.97 7.92 18.00
CA ASP A 197 11.84 8.79 18.80
C ASP A 197 12.97 9.43 17.99
N GLY A 198 13.01 9.18 16.68
CA GLY A 198 14.07 9.61 15.76
C GLY A 198 15.32 8.72 15.78
N GLY A 199 15.30 7.61 16.54
CA GLY A 199 16.34 6.59 16.57
C GLY A 199 16.22 5.56 15.44
N SER A 200 16.98 4.47 15.56
CA SER A 200 16.98 3.40 14.56
C SER A 200 15.67 2.61 14.60
N ASN A 201 15.03 2.41 13.45
CA ASN A 201 13.84 1.59 13.31
C ASN A 201 14.16 0.11 13.07
N ARG A 202 15.33 -0.36 13.52
CA ARG A 202 15.82 -1.73 13.26
C ARG A 202 15.88 -2.05 11.77
N TYR A 203 16.22 -1.04 10.95
CA TYR A 203 16.21 -1.08 9.49
C TYR A 203 14.84 -1.38 8.87
N ARG A 204 13.74 -1.23 9.61
CA ARG A 204 12.41 -1.12 9.03
C ARG A 204 12.31 0.23 8.32
N LEU A 205 11.86 0.21 7.08
CA LEU A 205 11.66 1.42 6.30
C LEU A 205 10.35 2.10 6.70
N ASP A 206 10.42 3.36 7.09
CA ASP A 206 9.24 4.22 7.18
C ASP A 206 9.11 5.08 5.92
N THR A 207 7.98 5.78 5.80
CA THR A 207 7.65 6.62 4.65
C THR A 207 8.70 7.70 4.38
N ARG A 208 9.43 8.16 5.40
CA ARG A 208 10.51 9.13 5.25
C ARG A 208 11.71 8.54 4.52
N GLU A 209 12.11 7.31 4.84
CA GLU A 209 13.19 6.61 4.16
C GLU A 209 12.77 6.20 2.75
N LEU A 210 11.53 5.71 2.57
CA LEU A 210 10.97 5.37 1.26
C LEU A 210 10.96 6.57 0.29
N ASP A 211 10.75 7.79 0.78
CA ASP A 211 10.81 9.00 -0.06
C ASP A 211 12.24 9.42 -0.45
N GLN A 212 13.27 8.75 0.07
CA GLN A 212 14.68 9.05 -0.19
C GLN A 212 15.40 7.91 -0.93
N LEU A 213 14.97 6.67 -0.72
CA LEU A 213 15.65 5.47 -1.22
C LEU A 213 15.21 5.05 -2.63
N GLY A 214 16.04 4.24 -3.27
CA GLY A 214 15.85 3.82 -4.66
C GLY A 214 16.03 4.96 -5.66
N ARG A 215 15.96 4.63 -6.95
CA ARG A 215 16.05 5.60 -8.04
C ARG A 215 14.70 6.29 -8.23
N LYS A 216 14.67 7.62 -8.15
CA LYS A 216 13.48 8.41 -8.56
C LYS A 216 13.31 8.29 -10.08
N LEU A 217 12.17 7.76 -10.52
CA LEU A 217 11.82 7.68 -11.93
C LEU A 217 11.30 9.03 -12.44
N PHE A 218 10.29 9.55 -11.75
CA PHE A 218 9.70 10.85 -12.03
C PHE A 218 8.90 11.33 -10.80
N ARG A 219 8.38 12.55 -10.90
CA ARG A 219 7.52 13.18 -9.89
C ARG A 219 6.29 13.73 -10.60
N ILE A 220 5.14 13.58 -9.96
CA ILE A 220 3.89 14.22 -10.38
C ILE A 220 3.63 15.35 -9.40
N GLU A 221 3.52 16.58 -9.91
CA GLU A 221 3.24 17.73 -9.07
C GLU A 221 1.79 17.74 -8.58
N LYS A 222 1.55 18.46 -7.48
CA LYS A 222 0.21 18.56 -6.88
C LYS A 222 -0.80 19.05 -7.92
N GLY A 223 -1.92 18.34 -8.04
CA GLY A 223 -3.01 18.65 -8.97
C GLY A 223 -2.72 18.34 -10.44
N SER A 224 -1.56 17.76 -10.76
CA SER A 224 -1.21 17.33 -12.12
C SER A 224 -1.62 15.88 -12.39
N GLN A 225 -1.70 15.53 -13.67
CA GLN A 225 -1.97 14.16 -14.12
C GLN A 225 -0.69 13.51 -14.67
N PRO A 226 -0.52 12.17 -14.55
CA PRO A 226 0.58 11.47 -15.18
C PRO A 226 0.47 11.52 -16.71
N THR A 227 1.58 11.73 -17.41
CA THR A 227 1.63 11.64 -18.88
C THR A 227 1.61 10.17 -19.34
N GLU A 228 1.27 9.91 -20.61
CA GLU A 228 1.40 8.57 -21.20
C GLU A 228 2.81 8.00 -21.11
N ALA A 229 3.83 8.85 -21.32
CA ALA A 229 5.22 8.43 -21.20
C ALA A 229 5.54 7.98 -19.76
N GLN A 230 5.03 8.69 -18.75
CA GLN A 230 5.21 8.33 -17.34
C GLN A 230 4.50 7.02 -16.99
N ILE A 231 3.27 6.79 -17.47
CA ILE A 231 2.56 5.53 -17.23
C ILE A 231 3.28 4.34 -17.86
N LYS A 232 3.82 4.49 -19.08
CA LYS A 232 4.60 3.44 -19.75
C LYS A 232 5.93 3.11 -19.05
N MET A 233 6.42 3.98 -18.17
CA MET A 233 7.63 3.71 -17.39
C MET A 233 7.37 2.82 -16.18
N LEU A 234 6.12 2.72 -15.72
CA LEU A 234 5.74 2.00 -14.51
C LEU A 234 5.93 0.50 -14.68
N ARG A 235 6.36 -0.15 -13.60
CA ARG A 235 6.54 -1.61 -13.52
C ARG A 235 6.11 -2.13 -12.17
N GLY A 236 5.93 -3.45 -12.09
CA GLY A 236 5.70 -4.16 -10.84
C GLY A 236 6.79 -3.84 -9.82
N GLY A 237 6.38 -3.50 -8.60
CA GLY A 237 7.30 -3.15 -7.54
C GLY A 237 7.65 -1.67 -7.41
N ASP A 238 7.34 -0.82 -8.39
CA ASP A 238 7.56 0.62 -8.23
C ASP A 238 6.74 1.15 -7.04
N ILE A 239 7.42 1.82 -6.10
CA ILE A 239 6.74 2.42 -4.96
C ILE A 239 6.30 3.83 -5.33
N VAL A 240 5.13 4.20 -4.82
CA VAL A 240 4.43 5.43 -5.19
C VAL A 240 4.00 6.13 -3.92
N GLY A 241 4.46 7.36 -3.71
CA GLY A 241 4.03 8.10 -2.54
C GLY A 241 4.84 9.35 -2.27
N ARG A 242 4.81 9.75 -1.01
CA ARG A 242 5.58 10.84 -0.40
C ARG A 242 5.68 10.55 1.08
N ASN A 243 6.58 11.23 1.80
CA ASN A 243 6.61 11.13 3.26
C ASN A 243 5.18 11.30 3.84
N GLY A 244 4.78 10.34 4.66
CA GLY A 244 3.43 10.22 5.22
C GLY A 244 2.54 9.14 4.58
N HIS A 245 2.73 8.76 3.31
CA HIS A 245 1.94 7.69 2.69
C HIS A 245 2.57 7.09 1.43
N PHE A 246 2.55 5.76 1.33
CA PHE A 246 3.04 5.00 0.17
C PHE A 246 2.09 3.86 -0.22
N GLY A 247 2.14 3.51 -1.50
CA GLY A 247 1.65 2.24 -2.03
C GLY A 247 2.62 1.72 -3.10
N ILE A 248 2.17 0.70 -3.83
CA ILE A 248 3.01 -0.03 -4.78
C ILE A 248 2.27 -0.26 -6.10
N ILE A 249 3.00 -0.25 -7.20
CA ILE A 249 2.50 -0.67 -8.51
C ILE A 249 2.60 -2.18 -8.63
N ILE A 250 1.51 -2.79 -9.06
CA ILE A 250 1.45 -4.16 -9.55
C ILE A 250 1.05 -4.15 -11.02
N VAL A 251 1.39 -5.20 -11.75
CA VAL A 251 0.95 -5.41 -13.13
C VAL A 251 -0.03 -6.56 -13.15
N LEU A 252 -1.25 -6.30 -13.63
CA LEU A 252 -2.30 -7.31 -13.80
C LEU A 252 -2.70 -7.32 -15.27
N GLU A 253 -2.62 -8.49 -15.91
CA GLU A 253 -2.97 -8.64 -17.33
C GLU A 253 -2.23 -7.68 -18.27
N GLY A 254 -0.98 -7.34 -17.93
CA GLY A 254 -0.13 -6.43 -18.71
C GLY A 254 -0.34 -4.94 -18.42
N GLU A 255 -1.28 -4.57 -17.56
CA GLU A 255 -1.58 -3.18 -17.23
C GLU A 255 -1.17 -2.83 -15.78
N PRO A 256 -0.69 -1.60 -15.52
CA PRO A 256 -0.26 -1.18 -14.18
C PRO A 256 -1.45 -0.76 -13.32
N TYR A 257 -1.48 -1.28 -12.09
CA TYR A 257 -2.44 -0.94 -11.04
C TYR A 257 -1.71 -0.50 -9.78
N PHE A 258 -2.34 0.40 -9.02
CA PHE A 258 -1.89 0.83 -7.71
C PHE A 258 -2.66 0.11 -6.61
N ILE A 259 -1.96 -0.31 -5.57
CA ILE A 259 -2.53 -0.89 -4.34
C ILE A 259 -1.87 -0.29 -3.09
N GLU A 260 -2.61 -0.30 -1.98
CA GLU A 260 -2.22 0.27 -0.68
C GLU A 260 -2.94 -0.46 0.46
N SER A 261 -2.49 -0.32 1.71
CA SER A 261 -3.07 -1.05 2.85
C SER A 261 -4.34 -0.47 3.46
N GLY A 262 -4.61 0.82 3.27
CA GLY A 262 -5.74 1.52 3.92
C GLY A 262 -6.81 2.06 2.99
N GLY A 263 -6.69 1.85 1.67
CA GLY A 263 -7.60 2.43 0.68
C GLY A 263 -7.75 3.96 0.78
N TRP A 264 -6.78 4.65 1.38
CA TRP A 264 -6.88 6.07 1.70
C TRP A 264 -6.89 6.94 0.44
N VAL A 265 -6.10 6.58 -0.57
CA VAL A 265 -6.07 7.26 -1.86
C VAL A 265 -7.36 6.98 -2.62
N CYS A 266 -7.73 5.70 -2.77
CA CYS A 266 -8.85 5.27 -3.61
C CYS A 266 -10.02 4.66 -2.81
N HIS A 267 -10.51 5.38 -1.81
CA HIS A 267 -11.53 4.87 -0.87
C HIS A 267 -12.85 4.42 -1.52
N ARG A 268 -13.22 4.96 -2.68
CA ARG A 268 -14.50 4.67 -3.36
C ARG A 268 -14.60 3.27 -3.98
N VAL A 269 -13.50 2.54 -4.06
CA VAL A 269 -13.46 1.16 -4.59
C VAL A 269 -13.03 0.16 -3.52
N ASP A 270 -13.26 0.52 -2.25
CA ASP A 270 -12.93 -0.31 -1.09
C ASP A 270 -11.45 -0.74 -1.06
N GLY A 271 -10.53 0.06 -1.60
CA GLY A 271 -9.09 -0.27 -1.67
C GLY A 271 -8.73 -1.41 -2.63
N LEU A 272 -9.62 -1.79 -3.56
CA LEU A 272 -9.27 -2.69 -4.66
C LEU A 272 -8.21 -2.05 -5.58
N PRO A 273 -7.46 -2.85 -6.35
CA PRO A 273 -6.50 -2.33 -7.33
C PRO A 273 -7.15 -1.32 -8.28
N VAL A 274 -6.58 -0.12 -8.35
CA VAL A 274 -7.04 0.94 -9.25
C VAL A 274 -6.03 1.11 -10.37
N HIS A 275 -6.50 1.27 -11.60
CA HIS A 275 -5.63 1.51 -12.74
C HIS A 275 -4.69 2.69 -12.45
N ALA A 276 -3.38 2.50 -12.65
CA ALA A 276 -2.35 3.39 -12.08
C ALA A 276 -2.55 4.85 -12.48
N ARG A 277 -2.91 5.12 -13.74
CA ARG A 277 -3.25 6.48 -14.22
C ARG A 277 -4.22 7.21 -13.28
N ASN A 278 -5.32 6.55 -12.92
CA ASN A 278 -6.39 7.15 -12.11
C ASN A 278 -5.98 7.30 -10.65
N ALA A 279 -5.33 6.27 -10.09
CA ALA A 279 -4.84 6.31 -8.72
C ALA A 279 -3.81 7.42 -8.50
N LEU A 280 -2.84 7.55 -9.42
CA LEU A 280 -1.79 8.57 -9.36
C LEU A 280 -2.37 9.98 -9.48
N GLU A 281 -3.35 10.18 -10.36
CA GLU A 281 -4.07 11.45 -10.43
C GLU A 281 -4.78 11.77 -9.11
N ILE A 282 -5.54 10.83 -8.55
CA ILE A 282 -6.25 11.04 -7.28
C ILE A 282 -5.27 11.36 -6.16
N PHE A 283 -4.15 10.63 -6.08
CA PHE A 283 -3.13 10.85 -5.06
C PHE A 283 -2.45 12.22 -5.20
N ALA A 284 -2.23 12.66 -6.45
CA ALA A 284 -1.62 13.96 -6.76
C ALA A 284 -2.50 15.16 -6.36
N ARG A 285 -3.83 14.99 -6.21
CA ARG A 285 -4.72 16.11 -5.81
C ARG A 285 -4.36 16.69 -4.45
N ASN A 286 -3.89 15.84 -3.53
CA ASN A 286 -3.61 16.23 -2.15
C ASN A 286 -2.14 16.64 -1.91
N GLY A 287 -1.24 16.36 -2.84
CA GLY A 287 0.18 16.70 -2.73
C GLY A 287 0.97 16.15 -3.91
N TYR A 288 2.25 16.49 -4.01
CA TYR A 288 3.12 15.82 -4.99
C TYR A 288 3.23 14.32 -4.65
N LEU A 289 3.64 13.52 -5.62
CA LEU A 289 4.11 12.17 -5.35
C LEU A 289 5.35 11.84 -6.18
N THR A 290 6.22 11.03 -5.59
CA THR A 290 7.41 10.48 -6.23
C THR A 290 7.16 9.02 -6.56
N ILE A 291 7.68 8.60 -7.72
CA ILE A 291 7.69 7.21 -8.13
C ILE A 291 9.15 6.75 -8.07
N ARG A 292 9.41 5.68 -7.32
CA ARG A 292 10.76 5.20 -7.02
C ARG A 292 10.88 3.70 -7.29
N ARG A 293 12.06 3.29 -7.76
CA ARG A 293 12.39 1.91 -8.12
C ARG A 293 13.69 1.48 -7.46
N CYS A 294 13.72 0.29 -6.87
CA CYS A 294 14.96 -0.32 -6.37
C CYS A 294 15.51 -1.42 -7.28
N LEU A 295 14.65 -2.15 -7.99
CA LEU A 295 15.06 -3.24 -8.86
C LEU A 295 15.71 -2.70 -10.13
N GLU A 296 16.96 -3.09 -10.37
CA GLU A 296 17.61 -2.90 -11.67
C GLU A 296 17.09 -3.91 -12.68
N MET A 297 17.12 -3.54 -13.97
CA MET A 297 16.92 -4.50 -15.04
C MET A 297 18.13 -5.41 -15.07
N ASN A 298 17.92 -6.71 -14.88
CA ASN A 298 18.80 -7.66 -15.54
C ASN A 298 18.35 -7.69 -17.00
N ASP A 299 19.00 -6.91 -17.85
CA ASP A 299 18.90 -7.08 -19.32
C ASP A 299 19.54 -8.42 -19.73
#